data_AF-A0A2G5THV2-F1
#
_entry.id   AF-A0A2G5THV2-F1
#
_cell.length_a   1.000
_cell.length_b   1.000
_cell.length_c   1.000
_cell.angle_alpha   90.00
_cell.angle_beta   90.00
_cell.angle_gamma   90.00
#
_symmetry.space_group_name_H-M   'P 1'
#
loop_
_entity.id
_entity.type
_entity.pdbx_description
1 polymer ?
#
loop_
_entity_poly.entity_id
_entity_poly.type
_entity_poly.pdbx_seq_one_letter_code
_entity_poly.pdbx_strand_id
1 'polypeptide(L)'
;MSILVYDREHNFKKWYIYWIPKTKTLGVKDDKDVVYERVCTLPERTELLKVSKTLVEEKWSALFSESGLHIEEVCEKELVLSFALQRNITLERTELSGKFDECLYLEYLRLKTLTNVSPMKRKRTASSVEHLKTEDLKPLLVPKSDPVKKRTTRMTAKAAGPEFDDE
;
A
#
# COMPACT_ATOMS: atom_id res chain seq x y z
N MET A 1 -5.99 -3.16 5.58
CA MET A 1 -6.05 -3.96 4.33
C MET A 1 -6.89 -3.18 3.34
N SER A 2 -6.49 -3.16 2.07
CA SER A 2 -7.23 -2.48 1.00
C SER A 2 -8.37 -3.37 0.48
N ILE A 3 -9.46 -2.77 0.02
CA ILE A 3 -10.49 -3.45 -0.78
C ILE A 3 -9.94 -3.63 -2.20
N LEU A 4 -10.10 -4.82 -2.78
CA LEU A 4 -9.85 -5.01 -4.21
C LEU A 4 -11.16 -4.78 -4.94
N VAL A 5 -11.16 -3.97 -6.00
CA VAL A 5 -12.36 -3.66 -6.79
C VAL A 5 -11.98 -3.31 -8.22
N TYR A 6 -12.79 -3.74 -9.18
CA TYR A 6 -12.83 -3.20 -10.53
C TYR A 6 -14.26 -3.20 -11.05
N ASP A 7 -14.51 -2.43 -12.10
CA ASP A 7 -15.80 -2.37 -12.77
C ASP A 7 -15.85 -3.25 -14.04
N ARG A 8 -17.04 -3.77 -14.33
CA ARG A 8 -17.33 -4.56 -15.53
C ARG A 8 -18.75 -4.29 -16.00
N GLU A 9 -18.93 -4.22 -17.32
CA GLU A 9 -20.26 -4.13 -17.93
C GLU A 9 -20.80 -5.54 -18.24
N HIS A 10 -22.07 -5.77 -17.93
CA HIS A 10 -22.80 -7.00 -18.26
C HIS A 10 -24.28 -6.67 -18.43
N ASN A 11 -24.89 -7.11 -19.54
CA ASN A 11 -26.28 -6.79 -19.94
C ASN A 11 -26.60 -5.28 -19.93
N PHE A 12 -25.73 -4.48 -20.57
CA PHE A 12 -25.83 -2.99 -20.66
C PHE A 12 -25.89 -2.27 -19.30
N LYS A 13 -25.38 -2.93 -18.26
CA LYS A 13 -25.40 -2.42 -16.88
C LYS A 13 -24.00 -2.50 -16.28
N LYS A 14 -23.64 -1.48 -15.51
CA LYS A 14 -22.37 -1.40 -14.80
C LYS A 14 -22.44 -2.17 -13.48
N TRP A 15 -21.44 -3.00 -13.24
CA TRP A 15 -21.26 -3.77 -12.02
C TRP A 15 -19.86 -3.54 -11.45
N TYR A 16 -19.73 -3.65 -10.13
CA TYR A 16 -18.48 -3.57 -9.39
C TYR A 16 -18.22 -4.94 -8.75
N ILE A 17 -17.14 -5.60 -9.17
CA ILE A 17 -16.69 -6.87 -8.61
C ILE A 17 -15.64 -6.57 -7.56
N TYR A 18 -15.84 -7.04 -6.32
CA TYR A 18 -15.01 -6.64 -5.19
C TYR A 18 -14.65 -7.79 -4.25
N TRP A 19 -13.53 -7.63 -3.55
CA TRP A 19 -13.06 -8.51 -2.50
C TRP A 19 -12.66 -7.71 -1.27
N ILE A 20 -13.21 -8.07 -0.12
CA ILE A 20 -12.90 -7.48 1.20
C ILE A 20 -12.00 -8.46 1.97
N PRO A 21 -10.67 -8.24 2.04
CA PRO A 21 -9.76 -9.20 2.66
C PRO A 21 -9.97 -9.42 4.16
N LYS A 22 -10.57 -8.42 4.85
CA LYS A 22 -10.87 -8.44 6.29
C LYS A 22 -11.94 -9.47 6.65
N THR A 23 -13.03 -9.52 5.87
CA THR A 23 -14.16 -10.44 6.08
C THR A 23 -14.08 -11.68 5.19
N LYS A 24 -13.11 -11.72 4.26
CA LYS A 24 -12.98 -12.74 3.20
C LYS A 24 -14.25 -12.83 2.34
N THR A 25 -14.87 -11.69 2.06
CA THR A 25 -16.10 -11.58 1.26
C THR A 25 -15.76 -11.25 -0.18
N LEU A 26 -16.20 -12.11 -1.11
CA LEU A 26 -16.32 -11.80 -2.53
C LEU A 26 -17.72 -11.24 -2.77
N GLY A 27 -17.84 -10.17 -3.55
CA GLY A 27 -19.13 -9.59 -3.86
C GLY A 27 -19.20 -8.92 -5.22
N VAL A 28 -20.43 -8.72 -5.66
CA VAL A 28 -20.78 -7.98 -6.88
C VAL A 28 -21.95 -7.07 -6.55
N LYS A 29 -21.79 -5.76 -6.78
CA LYS A 29 -22.87 -4.78 -6.67
C LYS A 29 -23.10 -4.02 -7.96
N ASP A 30 -24.29 -3.47 -8.14
CA ASP A 30 -24.56 -2.49 -9.20
C ASP A 30 -24.29 -1.04 -8.75
N ASP A 31 -24.72 -0.10 -9.58
CA ASP A 31 -24.77 1.35 -9.33
C ASP A 31 -25.91 1.77 -8.39
N LYS A 32 -26.69 0.82 -7.87
CA LYS A 32 -27.85 1.02 -7.02
C LYS A 32 -27.70 0.17 -5.75
N ASP A 33 -28.66 -0.73 -5.56
CA ASP A 33 -28.98 -1.42 -4.31
C ASP A 33 -28.93 -2.95 -4.45
N VAL A 34 -28.53 -3.48 -5.62
CA VAL A 34 -28.46 -4.93 -5.86
C VAL A 34 -27.06 -5.41 -5.51
N VAL A 35 -26.97 -6.25 -4.49
CA VAL A 35 -25.73 -6.80 -3.95
C VAL A 35 -25.80 -8.33 -3.91
N TYR A 36 -24.76 -9.00 -4.38
CA TYR A 36 -24.53 -10.43 -4.19
C TYR A 36 -23.22 -10.59 -3.43
N GLU A 37 -23.21 -11.37 -2.34
CA GLU A 37 -22.01 -11.61 -1.52
C GLU A 37 -21.85 -13.11 -1.22
N ARG A 38 -20.59 -13.52 -1.00
CA ARG A 38 -20.25 -14.81 -0.40
C ARG A 38 -18.97 -14.68 0.42
N VAL A 39 -18.95 -15.27 1.61
CA VAL A 39 -17.70 -15.46 2.35
C VAL A 39 -16.96 -16.65 1.73
N CYS A 40 -15.75 -16.42 1.24
CA CYS A 40 -14.93 -17.43 0.58
C CYS A 40 -13.76 -17.85 1.48
N THR A 41 -13.85 -19.05 2.03
CA THR A 41 -12.82 -19.65 2.88
C THR A 41 -11.52 -19.90 2.10
N LEU A 42 -10.41 -20.10 2.83
CA LEU A 42 -9.14 -20.46 2.18
C LEU A 42 -9.23 -21.77 1.38
N PRO A 43 -9.84 -22.88 1.87
CA PRO A 43 -10.03 -24.10 1.09
C PRO A 43 -10.79 -23.88 -0.21
N GLU A 44 -11.94 -23.16 -0.18
CA GLU A 44 -12.72 -22.86 -1.38
C GLU A 44 -11.86 -22.11 -2.41
N ARG A 45 -11.16 -21.04 -2.02
CA ARG A 45 -10.29 -20.28 -2.94
C ARG A 45 -9.11 -21.10 -3.45
N THR A 46 -8.58 -22.03 -2.65
CA THR A 46 -7.51 -22.97 -3.05
C THR A 46 -8.00 -23.92 -4.15
N GLU A 47 -9.17 -24.53 -3.93
CA GLU A 47 -9.79 -25.49 -4.84
C GLU A 47 -10.26 -24.81 -6.13
N LEU A 48 -10.84 -23.61 -6.02
CA LEU A 48 -11.26 -22.77 -7.13
C LEU A 48 -10.05 -22.39 -8.00
N LEU A 49 -9.01 -21.79 -7.43
CA LEU A 49 -7.80 -21.41 -8.18
C LEU A 49 -6.96 -22.61 -8.65
N LYS A 50 -7.14 -23.82 -8.08
CA LYS A 50 -6.31 -25.00 -8.33
C LYS A 50 -4.80 -24.73 -8.12
N VAL A 51 -4.47 -24.04 -7.03
CA VAL A 51 -3.08 -23.72 -6.63
C VAL A 51 -2.79 -24.18 -5.20
N SER A 52 -1.53 -24.18 -4.78
CA SER A 52 -1.18 -24.42 -3.38
C SER A 52 -1.67 -23.29 -2.48
N LYS A 53 -1.98 -23.62 -1.20
CA LYS A 53 -2.41 -22.63 -0.18
C LYS A 53 -1.47 -21.41 -0.08
N THR A 54 -0.18 -21.61 -0.32
CA THR A 54 0.86 -20.57 -0.32
C THR A 54 0.74 -19.54 -1.44
N LEU A 55 0.12 -19.89 -2.57
CA LEU A 55 -0.04 -19.03 -3.74
C LEU A 55 -1.43 -18.39 -3.85
N VAL A 56 -2.37 -18.76 -2.96
CA VAL A 56 -3.78 -18.32 -3.05
C VAL A 56 -3.91 -16.81 -2.99
N GLU A 57 -3.31 -16.13 -2.01
CA GLU A 57 -3.51 -14.68 -1.87
C GLU A 57 -2.84 -13.87 -3.00
N GLU A 58 -1.72 -14.37 -3.58
CA GLU A 58 -1.09 -13.79 -4.77
C GLU A 58 -2.01 -13.92 -5.99
N LYS A 59 -2.41 -15.16 -6.32
CA LYS A 59 -3.25 -15.43 -7.50
C LYS A 59 -4.67 -14.86 -7.36
N TRP A 60 -5.21 -14.81 -6.15
CA TRP A 60 -6.48 -14.14 -5.88
C TRP A 60 -6.38 -12.63 -6.10
N SER A 61 -5.29 -11.99 -5.68
CA SER A 61 -5.06 -10.57 -5.94
C SER A 61 -4.86 -10.29 -7.43
N ALA A 62 -4.16 -11.19 -8.15
CA ALA A 62 -3.96 -11.09 -9.60
C ALA A 62 -5.29 -11.07 -10.38
N LEU A 63 -6.30 -11.87 -9.97
CA LEU A 63 -7.64 -11.84 -10.57
C LEU A 63 -8.29 -10.45 -10.54
N PHE A 64 -7.99 -9.61 -9.55
CA PHE A 64 -8.54 -8.26 -9.47
C PHE A 64 -7.73 -7.24 -10.27
N SER A 65 -6.40 -7.36 -10.32
CA SER A 65 -5.57 -6.49 -11.17
C SER A 65 -5.74 -6.78 -12.67
N GLU A 66 -6.09 -8.01 -13.03
CA GLU A 66 -6.26 -8.48 -14.42
C GLU A 66 -7.74 -8.53 -14.85
N SER A 67 -8.68 -8.12 -13.99
CA SER A 67 -10.13 -8.17 -14.23
C SER A 67 -10.63 -9.57 -14.67
N GLY A 68 -10.11 -10.62 -14.02
CA GLY A 68 -10.24 -12.02 -14.43
C GLY A 68 -11.52 -12.75 -13.99
N LEU A 69 -12.42 -12.12 -13.22
CA LEU A 69 -13.73 -12.69 -12.85
C LEU A 69 -14.83 -12.10 -13.74
N HIS A 70 -15.51 -12.93 -14.51
CA HIS A 70 -16.55 -12.54 -15.47
C HIS A 70 -17.93 -12.84 -14.87
N ILE A 71 -18.93 -12.00 -15.15
CA ILE A 71 -20.32 -12.31 -14.83
C ILE A 71 -20.85 -13.17 -15.99
N GLU A 72 -21.21 -14.41 -15.70
CA GLU A 72 -21.86 -15.32 -16.66
C GLU A 72 -23.38 -15.13 -16.63
N GLU A 73 -23.96 -15.15 -15.43
CA GLU A 73 -25.40 -15.19 -15.21
C GLU A 73 -25.79 -14.34 -14.01
N VAL A 74 -26.92 -13.63 -14.13
CA VAL A 74 -27.53 -12.84 -13.04
C VAL A 74 -29.01 -13.22 -12.94
N CYS A 75 -29.38 -13.83 -11.83
CA CYS A 75 -30.75 -14.19 -11.48
C CYS A 75 -31.22 -13.42 -10.24
N GLU A 76 -32.52 -13.45 -9.93
CA GLU A 76 -33.10 -12.67 -8.83
C GLU A 76 -32.49 -13.00 -7.45
N LYS A 77 -32.00 -14.23 -7.25
CA LYS A 77 -31.47 -14.73 -5.98
C LYS A 77 -29.97 -14.98 -5.98
N GLU A 78 -29.36 -15.14 -7.15
CA GLU A 78 -27.99 -15.64 -7.30
C GLU A 78 -27.30 -14.98 -8.50
N LEU A 79 -25.98 -14.84 -8.42
CA LEU A 79 -25.12 -14.38 -9.50
C LEU A 79 -23.95 -15.35 -9.66
N VAL A 80 -23.68 -15.76 -10.90
CA VAL A 80 -22.58 -16.67 -11.23
C VAL A 80 -21.40 -15.88 -11.80
N LEU A 81 -20.28 -15.92 -11.09
CA LEU A 81 -18.98 -15.48 -11.62
C LEU A 81 -18.22 -16.67 -12.20
N SER A 82 -17.55 -16.49 -13.33
CA SER A 82 -16.54 -17.42 -13.86
C SER A 82 -15.14 -16.80 -13.84
N PHE A 83 -14.11 -17.64 -13.92
CA PHE A 83 -12.76 -17.25 -14.34
C PHE A 83 -12.08 -18.46 -14.97
N ALA A 84 -11.23 -18.20 -15.97
CA ALA A 84 -10.71 -19.24 -16.86
C ALA A 84 -11.84 -20.11 -17.47
N LEU A 85 -11.47 -21.18 -18.16
CA LEU A 85 -12.45 -22.12 -18.71
C LEU A 85 -13.05 -22.96 -17.57
N GLN A 86 -14.36 -22.76 -17.32
CA GLN A 86 -15.24 -23.60 -16.49
C GLN A 86 -15.04 -23.58 -14.97
N ARG A 87 -14.50 -22.51 -14.37
CA ARG A 87 -14.42 -22.41 -12.90
C ARG A 87 -15.34 -21.32 -12.39
N ASN A 88 -16.43 -21.74 -11.77
CA ASN A 88 -17.52 -20.85 -11.40
C ASN A 88 -17.63 -20.70 -9.88
N ILE A 89 -18.07 -19.54 -9.42
CA ILE A 89 -18.48 -19.28 -8.05
C ILE A 89 -19.82 -18.55 -8.04
N THR A 90 -20.82 -19.20 -7.44
CA THR A 90 -22.13 -18.61 -7.18
C THR A 90 -22.08 -17.74 -5.93
N LEU A 91 -22.67 -16.54 -6.03
CA LEU A 91 -22.89 -15.58 -4.97
C LEU A 91 -24.39 -15.46 -4.69
N GLU A 92 -24.76 -15.33 -3.42
CA GLU A 92 -26.17 -15.19 -3.01
C GLU A 92 -26.55 -13.71 -2.89
N ARG A 93 -27.75 -13.36 -3.35
CA ARG A 93 -28.27 -12.00 -3.20
C ARG A 93 -28.44 -11.69 -1.73
N THR A 94 -27.78 -10.63 -1.29
CA THR A 94 -27.73 -10.20 0.10
C THR A 94 -28.46 -8.86 0.23
N GLU A 95 -29.00 -8.57 1.40
CA GLU A 95 -29.49 -7.24 1.73
C GLU A 95 -28.35 -6.20 1.68
N LEU A 96 -28.70 -4.93 1.46
CA LEU A 96 -27.79 -3.81 1.47
C LEU A 96 -27.04 -3.71 2.82
N SER A 97 -25.79 -4.18 2.83
CA SER A 97 -24.99 -4.24 4.05
C SER A 97 -24.10 -3.00 4.28
N GLY A 98 -23.97 -2.12 3.28
CA GLY A 98 -23.09 -0.94 3.32
C GLY A 98 -21.58 -1.24 3.36
N LYS A 99 -21.17 -2.50 3.55
CA LYS A 99 -19.76 -2.93 3.72
C LYS A 99 -18.85 -2.47 2.59
N PHE A 100 -19.34 -2.55 1.35
CA PHE A 100 -18.58 -2.10 0.17
C PHE A 100 -18.24 -0.62 0.28
N ASP A 101 -19.25 0.22 0.51
CA ASP A 101 -19.12 1.68 0.50
C ASP A 101 -18.30 2.16 1.72
N GLU A 102 -18.44 1.51 2.88
CA GLU A 102 -17.55 1.70 4.04
C GLU A 102 -16.09 1.35 3.69
N CYS A 103 -15.83 0.16 3.13
CA CYS A 103 -14.48 -0.28 2.81
C CYS A 103 -13.83 0.59 1.71
N LEU A 104 -14.60 1.03 0.72
CA LEU A 104 -14.15 1.93 -0.33
C LEU A 104 -13.81 3.33 0.22
N TYR A 105 -14.64 3.85 1.14
CA TYR A 105 -14.39 5.13 1.80
C TYR A 105 -13.14 5.08 2.69
N LEU A 106 -12.95 4.01 3.47
CA LEU A 106 -11.75 3.81 4.28
C LEU A 106 -10.49 3.71 3.43
N GLU A 107 -10.56 3.07 2.26
CA GLU A 107 -9.43 3.00 1.32
C GLU A 107 -9.15 4.36 0.67
N TYR A 108 -10.18 5.13 0.30
CA TYR A 108 -10.03 6.52 -0.14
C TYR A 108 -9.32 7.38 0.91
N LEU A 109 -9.70 7.28 2.19
CA LEU A 109 -9.02 7.98 3.29
C LEU A 109 -7.56 7.53 3.45
N ARG A 110 -7.27 6.24 3.29
CA ARG A 110 -5.90 5.69 3.33
C ARG A 110 -5.04 6.27 2.19
N LEU A 111 -5.58 6.33 0.97
CA LEU A 111 -4.87 6.89 -0.18
C LEU A 111 -4.65 8.40 -0.01
N LYS A 112 -5.68 9.14 0.45
CA LYS A 112 -5.61 10.59 0.70
C LYS A 112 -4.58 10.96 1.78
N THR A 113 -4.45 10.17 2.84
CA THR A 113 -3.41 10.40 3.84
C THR A 113 -2.02 10.16 3.25
N LEU A 114 -1.81 9.05 2.53
CA LEU A 114 -0.54 8.76 1.85
C LEU A 114 -0.09 9.86 0.87
N THR A 115 -1.00 10.42 0.07
CA THR A 115 -0.67 11.53 -0.85
C THR A 115 -0.28 12.82 -0.13
N ASN A 116 -0.78 13.04 1.09
CA ASN A 116 -0.54 14.27 1.84
C ASN A 116 0.78 14.28 2.64
N VAL A 117 1.52 13.17 2.73
CA VAL A 117 2.78 13.07 3.53
C VAL A 117 4.08 13.30 2.71
N SER A 118 3.98 13.70 1.45
CA SER A 118 5.14 13.85 0.55
C SER A 118 5.89 15.18 0.73
N PRO A 119 7.24 15.15 0.65
CA PRO A 119 8.11 14.97 1.80
C PRO A 119 8.35 16.29 2.57
N MET A 120 8.62 16.16 3.86
CA MET A 120 9.09 17.26 4.71
C MET A 120 10.33 17.90 4.08
N LYS A 121 10.21 19.16 3.61
CA LYS A 121 11.29 19.89 2.92
C LYS A 121 12.54 19.88 3.80
N ARG A 122 13.60 19.17 3.38
CA ARG A 122 14.93 19.29 4.01
C ARG A 122 15.33 20.76 3.95
N LYS A 123 15.35 21.44 5.11
CA LYS A 123 15.99 22.76 5.22
C LYS A 123 17.45 22.56 4.80
N ARG A 124 17.83 23.08 3.62
CA ARG A 124 19.23 23.20 3.24
C ARG A 124 19.87 24.16 4.24
N THR A 125 20.65 23.64 5.18
CA THR A 125 21.65 24.44 5.89
C THR A 125 22.71 24.84 4.87
N ALA A 126 22.47 25.96 4.18
CA ALA A 126 23.41 26.52 3.23
C ALA A 126 24.58 27.16 3.99
N SER A 127 25.60 26.36 4.27
CA SER A 127 26.94 26.86 4.55
C SER A 127 27.70 26.91 3.22
N SER A 128 27.85 28.10 2.65
CA SER A 128 28.96 28.43 1.76
C SER A 128 29.07 29.95 1.57
N VAL A 129 30.01 30.53 2.31
CA VAL A 129 31.08 31.42 1.82
C VAL A 129 30.68 32.51 0.83
N GLU A 130 30.72 33.75 1.32
CA GLU A 130 30.75 34.97 0.51
C GLU A 130 32.07 35.07 -0.28
N HIS A 131 32.00 35.54 -1.54
CA HIS A 131 33.17 36.07 -2.24
C HIS A 131 32.80 37.34 -3.02
N LEU A 132 32.94 38.46 -2.31
CA LEU A 132 33.54 39.74 -2.73
C LEU A 132 33.51 40.11 -4.23
N LYS A 133 32.99 41.32 -4.49
CA LYS A 133 33.71 42.29 -5.33
C LYS A 133 34.02 43.54 -4.49
N THR A 134 35.15 44.15 -4.82
CA THR A 134 35.90 45.10 -3.99
C THR A 134 35.69 46.55 -4.47
N GLU A 135 36.21 47.49 -3.67
CA GLU A 135 36.26 48.96 -3.81
C GLU A 135 35.25 49.64 -2.85
N ASP A 136 35.66 50.49 -1.89
CA ASP A 136 36.85 51.35 -1.90
C ASP A 136 37.38 51.74 -0.48
N LEU A 137 38.62 52.27 -0.44
CA LEU A 137 39.23 53.13 0.62
C LEU A 137 39.67 52.57 2.00
N LYS A 138 40.87 51.96 1.98
CA LYS A 138 42.09 52.31 2.80
C LYS A 138 42.15 52.09 4.35
N PRO A 139 43.37 52.00 4.93
CA PRO A 139 43.64 51.12 6.09
C PRO A 139 44.26 51.81 7.32
N LEU A 140 44.49 51.05 8.41
CA LEU A 140 45.59 51.27 9.37
C LEU A 140 46.00 49.96 10.12
N LEU A 141 47.29 49.59 10.00
CA LEU A 141 48.18 48.89 10.96
C LEU A 141 47.67 47.58 11.64
N VAL A 142 48.04 46.35 11.24
CA VAL A 142 49.36 45.64 11.38
C VAL A 142 49.94 45.75 12.82
N PRO A 143 50.36 44.67 13.54
CA PRO A 143 50.99 43.43 13.03
C PRO A 143 50.61 42.03 13.63
N LYS A 144 50.79 41.00 12.77
CA LYS A 144 51.49 39.70 12.97
C LYS A 144 51.25 38.86 14.24
N SER A 145 50.85 37.60 14.04
CA SER A 145 51.73 36.42 14.28
C SER A 145 51.16 35.10 13.74
N ASP A 146 51.85 34.53 12.74
CA ASP A 146 51.91 33.09 12.48
C ASP A 146 52.87 32.41 13.47
N PRO A 147 52.97 31.06 13.52
CA PRO A 147 51.97 30.03 13.18
C PRO A 147 51.80 29.08 14.41
N VAL A 148 51.28 27.85 14.21
CA VAL A 148 51.93 26.59 14.65
C VAL A 148 51.10 25.38 14.20
N LYS A 149 51.68 24.55 13.32
CA LYS A 149 51.28 23.14 13.18
C LYS A 149 51.86 22.37 14.38
N LYS A 150 51.06 21.60 15.11
CA LYS A 150 51.56 20.49 15.95
C LYS A 150 50.87 19.17 15.58
N ARG A 151 51.67 18.12 15.76
CA ARG A 151 51.59 16.77 15.18
C ARG A 151 51.20 15.78 16.29
N THR A 152 50.98 14.51 15.92
CA THR A 152 51.18 13.32 16.79
C THR A 152 50.03 12.97 17.78
N THR A 153 49.71 11.72 18.18
CA THR A 153 49.76 10.33 17.61
C THR A 153 49.12 9.33 18.62
N ARG A 154 48.11 8.53 18.21
CA ARG A 154 47.82 7.09 18.57
C ARG A 154 47.51 6.62 20.04
N MET A 155 46.83 5.46 20.11
CA MET A 155 46.69 4.44 21.21
C MET A 155 45.47 4.61 22.15
N THR A 156 44.46 3.71 22.17
CA THR A 156 44.31 2.32 22.75
C THR A 156 44.49 2.26 24.27
N ALA A 157 43.72 1.49 25.08
CA ALA A 157 42.99 0.23 24.82
C ALA A 157 41.83 -0.05 25.83
N LYS A 158 41.10 -1.19 25.66
CA LYS A 158 40.57 -2.21 26.64
C LYS A 158 40.10 -1.76 28.06
N ALA A 159 39.15 -2.40 28.77
CA ALA A 159 38.20 -3.53 28.63
C ALA A 159 37.22 -3.47 29.85
N ALA A 160 36.24 -4.33 30.14
CA ALA A 160 35.74 -5.60 29.56
C ALA A 160 34.21 -5.50 29.29
N GLY A 161 33.24 -6.36 29.66
CA GLY A 161 33.17 -7.69 30.31
C GLY A 161 31.71 -7.92 30.81
N PRO A 162 31.02 -9.05 30.52
CA PRO A 162 29.59 -9.25 30.83
C PRO A 162 29.35 -10.18 32.04
N GLU A 163 28.13 -10.20 32.57
CA GLU A 163 27.61 -11.34 33.34
C GLU A 163 26.08 -11.47 33.18
N PHE A 164 25.61 -12.72 33.14
CA PHE A 164 24.20 -13.15 33.15
C PHE A 164 23.83 -13.50 34.61
N ASP A 165 22.54 -13.56 34.91
CA ASP A 165 22.01 -14.68 35.72
C ASP A 165 20.52 -14.89 35.41
N ASP A 166 20.11 -16.15 35.38
CA ASP A 166 18.73 -16.63 35.19
C ASP A 166 18.16 -17.12 36.54
N GLU A 167 16.89 -16.79 36.83
CA GLU A 167 16.00 -17.57 37.73
C GLU A 167 14.54 -17.48 37.27
#